data_AF-A0A6A7L068-F1
#
_entry.id   AF-A0A6A7L068-F1
#
_cell.length_a   1.000
_cell.length_b   1.000
_cell.length_c   1.000
_cell.angle_alpha   90.00
_cell.angle_beta   90.00
_cell.angle_gamma   90.00
#
_symmetry.space_group_name_H-M   'P 1'
#
loop_
_entity.id
_entity.type
_entity.pdbx_description
1 polymer ?
#
loop_
_entity_poly.entity_id
_entity_poly.type
_entity_poly.pdbx_seq_one_letter_code
_entity_poly.pdbx_strand_id
1 'polypeptide(L)'
;MNGRHIKMLMLLASALAVAWVPYARFAQTEAGDDRPNILWITWEDASPVLGAYGDAHAVTPNLDRVARQGVRYSKAFSTASVCSPARSSLITGMYATSLGTQHMRSTVPIPQHVRCFPEYLREAGYYTTNNVKEDYNFKTPPGCWDDSSKTAHWRNRRPGQPFFSVFNITTTHQSQIRLPDDEFAERRVRRIDPRMLVC
;
A
#
# COMPACT_ATOMS: atom_id res chain seq x y z
N MET A 1 61.26 55.60 59.17
CA MET A 1 61.80 54.36 59.76
C MET A 1 60.89 53.21 59.38
N ASN A 2 61.48 52.12 58.88
CA ASN A 2 60.94 50.77 58.68
C ASN A 2 59.88 50.62 57.56
N GLY A 3 59.98 49.72 56.58
CA GLY A 3 60.84 48.56 56.42
C GLY A 3 60.02 47.36 55.95
N ARG A 4 60.09 47.08 54.64
CA ARG A 4 60.07 45.77 53.93
C ARG A 4 59.20 44.57 54.41
N HIS A 5 58.39 44.11 53.45
CA HIS A 5 58.10 42.72 53.01
C HIS A 5 57.54 41.67 53.98
N ILE A 6 56.43 41.02 53.56
CA ILE A 6 56.20 39.55 53.59
C ILE A 6 55.18 39.18 52.49
N LYS A 7 55.40 38.03 51.85
CA LYS A 7 54.67 37.44 50.71
C LYS A 7 53.55 36.48 51.18
N MET A 8 52.63 36.18 50.24
CA MET A 8 52.08 34.82 49.96
C MET A 8 50.80 34.35 50.68
N LEU A 9 49.69 34.16 49.93
CA LEU A 9 48.74 33.01 49.95
C LEU A 9 47.59 33.29 48.93
N MET A 10 47.58 32.71 47.72
CA MET A 10 46.89 31.49 47.28
C MET A 10 45.38 31.35 47.63
N LEU A 11 44.63 30.84 46.63
CA LEU A 11 43.27 30.24 46.61
C LEU A 11 42.13 31.19 46.15
N LEU A 12 41.22 30.86 45.23
CA LEU A 12 40.79 29.58 44.65
C LEU A 12 40.05 29.86 43.32
N ALA A 13 40.50 29.27 42.21
CA ALA A 13 39.72 29.18 40.98
C ALA A 13 38.82 27.94 41.08
N SER A 14 37.52 28.15 41.20
CA SER A 14 36.52 27.07 41.20
C SER A 14 36.26 26.60 39.77
N ALA A 15 36.99 25.57 39.34
CA ALA A 15 36.68 24.82 38.13
C ALA A 15 35.58 23.79 38.45
N LEU A 16 34.36 24.04 37.98
CA LEU A 16 33.28 23.05 37.94
C LEU A 16 33.64 21.97 36.90
N ALA A 17 34.22 20.87 37.36
CA ALA A 17 34.35 19.66 36.58
C ALA A 17 32.96 19.02 36.43
N VAL A 18 32.22 19.41 35.39
CA VAL A 18 31.06 18.64 34.92
C VAL A 18 31.61 17.35 34.35
N ALA A 19 31.53 16.28 35.15
CA ALA A 19 31.86 14.94 34.70
C ALA A 19 30.99 14.61 33.49
N TRP A 20 31.61 14.54 32.31
CA TRP A 20 31.02 13.93 31.13
C TRP A 20 30.81 12.45 31.45
N VAL A 21 29.66 12.11 32.02
CA VAL A 21 29.19 10.73 32.03
C VAL A 21 28.82 10.44 30.57
N PRO A 22 29.55 9.57 29.86
CA PRO A 22 29.08 9.13 28.57
C PRO A 22 27.75 8.44 28.85
N TYR A 23 26.65 9.05 28.43
CA TYR A 23 25.39 8.33 28.27
C TYR A 23 25.72 7.20 27.32
N ALA A 24 25.91 6.00 27.87
CA ALA A 24 25.93 4.78 27.12
C ALA A 24 24.63 4.79 26.31
N ARG A 25 24.76 5.08 25.01
CA ARG A 25 23.70 4.89 24.04
C ARG A 25 23.48 3.40 24.03
N PHE A 26 22.56 2.93 24.88
CA PHE A 26 21.95 1.63 24.69
C PHE A 26 21.41 1.67 23.26
N ALA A 27 22.07 0.93 22.38
CA ALA A 27 21.53 0.68 21.06
C ALA A 27 20.18 0.02 21.31
N GLN A 28 19.10 0.77 21.07
CA GLN A 28 17.79 0.15 20.93
C GLN A 28 17.94 -0.80 19.75
N THR A 29 18.10 -2.08 20.03
CA THR A 29 17.71 -3.13 19.09
C THR A 29 16.27 -2.79 18.73
N GLU A 30 16.02 -2.39 17.49
CA GLU A 30 14.66 -2.24 16.97
C GLU A 30 13.97 -3.59 17.16
N ALA A 31 13.19 -3.71 18.24
CA ALA A 31 12.23 -4.79 18.36
C ALA A 31 11.33 -4.64 17.13
N GLY A 32 11.39 -5.64 16.25
CA GLY A 32 10.59 -5.63 15.02
C GLY A 32 9.13 -5.41 15.39
N ASP A 33 8.46 -4.58 14.63
CA ASP A 33 7.05 -4.33 14.84
C ASP A 33 6.26 -5.64 14.64
N ASP A 34 5.61 -6.13 15.70
CA ASP A 34 4.86 -7.39 15.70
C ASP A 34 3.59 -7.34 14.81
N ARG A 35 3.25 -6.16 14.29
CA ARG A 35 2.08 -5.98 13.42
C ARG A 35 2.28 -6.63 12.05
N PRO A 36 1.22 -7.20 11.47
CA PRO A 36 1.33 -7.86 10.18
C PRO A 36 1.57 -6.85 9.06
N ASN A 37 2.34 -7.28 8.06
CA ASN A 37 2.36 -6.61 6.78
C ASN A 37 1.14 -7.03 5.95
N ILE A 38 0.54 -6.08 5.24
CA ILE A 38 -0.68 -6.27 4.47
C ILE A 38 -0.37 -6.06 2.99
N LEU A 39 -0.51 -7.12 2.19
CA LEU A 39 -0.37 -7.07 0.74
C LEU A 39 -1.74 -7.22 0.10
N TRP A 40 -2.15 -6.23 -0.68
CA TRP A 40 -3.38 -6.25 -1.45
C TRP A 40 -3.02 -6.41 -2.93
N ILE A 41 -3.45 -7.51 -3.53
CA ILE A 41 -3.32 -7.74 -4.97
C ILE A 41 -4.71 -7.63 -5.60
N THR A 42 -4.87 -6.71 -6.54
CA THR A 42 -6.04 -6.63 -7.41
C THR A 42 -5.64 -7.05 -8.82
N TRP A 43 -6.57 -7.68 -9.53
CA TRP A 43 -6.50 -7.79 -10.98
C TRP A 43 -7.82 -7.31 -11.57
N GLU A 44 -7.75 -6.61 -12.70
CA GLU A 44 -8.88 -5.84 -13.22
C GLU A 44 -9.83 -6.67 -14.09
N ASP A 45 -11.12 -6.33 -14.07
CA ASP A 45 -12.16 -6.95 -14.92
C ASP A 45 -12.22 -8.48 -14.79
N ALA A 46 -12.12 -8.94 -13.54
CA ALA A 46 -12.07 -10.33 -13.18
C ALA A 46 -13.45 -10.98 -13.03
N SER A 47 -13.59 -12.17 -13.60
CA SER A 47 -14.63 -13.15 -13.21
C SER A 47 -14.00 -14.26 -12.36
N PRO A 48 -14.78 -15.07 -11.61
CA PRO A 48 -14.26 -16.20 -10.83
C PRO A 48 -13.82 -17.40 -11.71
N VAL A 49 -13.24 -17.12 -12.88
CA VAL A 49 -12.66 -18.06 -13.85
C VAL A 49 -11.24 -18.41 -13.37
N LEU A 50 -11.17 -19.11 -12.23
CA LEU A 50 -9.92 -19.54 -11.59
C LEU A 50 -10.03 -21.01 -11.19
N GLY A 51 -8.91 -21.73 -11.17
CA GLY A 51 -8.86 -23.11 -10.69
C GLY A 51 -9.35 -23.21 -9.25
N ALA A 52 -8.99 -22.23 -8.41
CA ALA A 52 -9.48 -22.06 -7.06
C ALA A 52 -11.01 -21.96 -6.93
N TYR A 53 -11.76 -21.66 -8.00
CA TYR A 53 -13.22 -21.62 -8.03
C TYR A 53 -13.85 -22.78 -8.84
N GLY A 54 -13.05 -23.76 -9.27
CA GLY A 54 -13.51 -24.96 -9.95
C GLY A 54 -13.47 -24.90 -11.48
N ASP A 55 -12.86 -23.86 -12.06
CA ASP A 55 -12.66 -23.78 -13.50
C ASP A 55 -11.58 -24.78 -13.95
N ALA A 56 -11.96 -25.74 -14.80
CA ALA A 56 -11.08 -26.80 -15.29
C ALA A 56 -10.05 -26.33 -16.34
N HIS A 57 -10.27 -25.16 -16.96
CA HIS A 57 -9.40 -24.60 -17.99
C HIS A 57 -8.49 -23.49 -17.47
N ALA A 58 -8.75 -22.98 -16.26
CA ALA A 58 -7.95 -21.94 -15.64
C ALA A 58 -6.54 -22.43 -15.26
N VAL A 59 -5.51 -21.73 -15.76
CA VAL A 59 -4.11 -21.97 -15.40
C VAL A 59 -3.67 -20.91 -14.38
N THR A 60 -4.00 -21.12 -13.10
CA THR A 60 -3.79 -20.12 -12.03
C THR A 60 -3.02 -20.65 -10.81
N PRO A 61 -1.89 -21.37 -10.99
CA PRO A 61 -1.27 -22.14 -9.92
C PRO A 61 -0.85 -21.30 -8.70
N ASN A 62 -0.45 -20.04 -8.90
CA ASN A 62 -0.10 -19.13 -7.81
C ASN A 62 -1.32 -18.67 -7.01
N LEU A 63 -2.43 -18.34 -7.68
CA LEU A 63 -3.68 -17.94 -7.01
C LEU A 63 -4.31 -19.14 -6.31
N ASP A 64 -4.26 -20.32 -6.93
CA ASP A 64 -4.78 -21.55 -6.35
C ASP A 64 -4.00 -21.94 -5.09
N ARG A 65 -2.68 -21.73 -5.09
CA ARG A 65 -1.85 -21.93 -3.89
C ARG A 65 -2.24 -20.97 -2.77
N VAL A 66 -2.44 -19.68 -3.06
CA VAL A 66 -2.89 -18.70 -2.07
C VAL A 66 -4.27 -19.09 -1.52
N ALA A 67 -5.20 -19.51 -2.38
CA ALA A 67 -6.53 -19.94 -1.97
C ALA A 67 -6.50 -21.18 -1.05
N ARG A 68 -5.56 -22.12 -1.26
CA ARG A 68 -5.36 -23.28 -0.37
C ARG A 68 -4.75 -22.94 0.99
N GLN A 69 -4.02 -21.83 1.08
CA GLN A 69 -3.32 -21.39 2.29
C GLN A 69 -4.10 -20.35 3.11
N GLY A 70 -5.28 -19.94 2.64
CA GLY A 70 -6.06 -18.87 3.24
C GLY A 70 -7.55 -19.14 3.23
N VAL A 71 -8.32 -18.07 3.32
CA VAL A 71 -9.79 -18.11 3.28
C VAL A 71 -10.26 -17.63 1.91
N ARG A 72 -11.16 -18.40 1.29
CA ARG A 72 -11.79 -18.09 0.01
C ARG A 72 -13.28 -17.84 0.22
N TYR A 73 -13.78 -16.72 -0.28
CA TYR A 73 -15.21 -16.38 -0.26
C TYR A 73 -15.87 -16.80 -1.57
N SER A 74 -16.87 -17.66 -1.52
CA SER A 74 -17.70 -18.03 -2.68
C SER A 74 -18.76 -16.98 -3.04
N LYS A 75 -19.00 -16.02 -2.13
CA LYS A 75 -19.99 -14.96 -2.26
C LYS A 75 -19.38 -13.61 -1.87
N ALA A 76 -18.62 -13.03 -2.80
CA ALA A 76 -18.04 -11.70 -2.65
C ALA A 76 -18.52 -10.81 -3.82
N PHE A 77 -19.26 -9.75 -3.51
CA PHE A 77 -19.91 -8.91 -4.52
C PHE A 77 -19.34 -7.49 -4.49
N SER A 78 -19.06 -6.94 -5.66
CA SER A 78 -18.72 -5.54 -5.80
C SER A 78 -19.96 -4.67 -5.59
N THR A 79 -19.77 -3.50 -4.97
CA THR A 79 -20.84 -2.49 -4.79
C THR A 79 -21.12 -1.71 -6.07
N ALA A 80 -20.25 -1.80 -7.08
CA ALA A 80 -20.42 -1.20 -8.39
C ALA A 80 -19.76 -2.07 -9.48
N SER A 81 -20.31 -2.03 -10.70
CA SER A 81 -19.86 -2.83 -11.85
C SER A 81 -18.79 -2.17 -12.72
N VAL A 82 -18.31 -0.98 -12.33
CA VAL A 82 -17.33 -0.18 -13.07
C VAL A 82 -16.21 0.29 -12.15
N CYS A 83 -14.99 0.44 -12.70
CA CYS A 83 -13.78 0.52 -11.88
C CYS A 83 -13.76 1.74 -10.95
N SER A 84 -14.02 2.97 -11.42
CA SER A 84 -13.87 4.15 -10.55
C SER A 84 -14.86 4.20 -9.39
N PRO A 85 -16.16 3.89 -9.58
CA PRO A 85 -17.11 3.75 -8.46
C PRO A 85 -16.78 2.60 -7.51
N ALA A 86 -16.35 1.45 -8.02
CA ALA A 86 -15.97 0.30 -7.19
C ALA A 86 -14.75 0.61 -6.32
N ARG A 87 -13.72 1.24 -6.90
CA ARG A 87 -12.50 1.67 -6.21
C ARG A 87 -12.78 2.76 -5.18
N SER A 88 -13.64 3.72 -5.51
CA SER A 88 -14.12 4.74 -4.56
C SER A 88 -14.84 4.10 -3.37
N SER A 89 -15.63 3.06 -3.62
CA SER A 89 -16.30 2.33 -2.54
C SER A 89 -15.32 1.54 -1.68
N LEU A 90 -14.38 0.83 -2.30
CA LEU A 90 -13.35 0.05 -1.60
C LEU A 90 -12.46 0.91 -0.72
N ILE A 91 -12.02 2.07 -1.21
CA ILE A 91 -11.07 2.91 -0.47
C ILE A 91 -11.73 3.67 0.68
N THR A 92 -13.03 3.98 0.59
CA THR A 92 -13.77 4.74 1.62
C THR A 92 -14.61 3.86 2.55
N GLY A 93 -14.90 2.62 2.17
CA GLY A 93 -15.87 1.77 2.88
C GLY A 93 -17.33 2.19 2.70
N MET A 94 -17.62 3.10 1.76
CA MET A 94 -18.94 3.66 1.52
C MET A 94 -19.51 3.20 0.17
N TYR A 95 -20.84 3.12 0.04
CA TYR A 95 -21.43 2.93 -1.28
C TYR A 95 -21.21 4.16 -2.15
N ALA A 96 -20.88 3.95 -3.43
CA ALA A 96 -20.70 5.04 -4.38
C ALA A 96 -21.92 5.97 -4.48
N THR A 97 -23.13 5.39 -4.39
CA THR A 97 -24.41 6.12 -4.37
C THR A 97 -24.58 7.00 -3.13
N SER A 98 -24.00 6.63 -1.99
CA SER A 98 -24.02 7.46 -0.77
C SER A 98 -23.11 8.68 -0.89
N LEU A 99 -22.04 8.59 -1.70
CA LEU A 99 -21.06 9.66 -1.89
C LEU A 99 -21.27 10.48 -3.17
N GLY A 100 -22.22 10.13 -4.02
CA GLY A 100 -22.37 10.75 -5.34
C GLY A 100 -21.27 10.33 -6.35
N THR A 101 -20.48 9.30 -6.03
CA THR A 101 -19.33 8.82 -6.84
C THR A 101 -19.72 7.68 -7.80
N GLN A 102 -21.00 7.53 -8.13
CA GLN A 102 -21.51 6.41 -8.93
C GLN A 102 -21.19 6.49 -10.43
N HIS A 103 -20.86 7.67 -10.96
CA HIS A 103 -20.59 7.84 -12.38
C HIS A 103 -19.12 7.55 -12.70
N MET A 104 -18.88 6.79 -13.76
CA MET A 104 -17.52 6.40 -14.17
C MET A 104 -16.64 7.64 -14.44
N ARG A 105 -15.48 7.70 -13.78
CA ARG A 105 -14.51 8.82 -13.88
C ARG A 105 -15.13 10.20 -13.63
N SER A 106 -16.14 10.29 -12.79
CA SER A 106 -16.58 11.57 -12.23
C SER A 106 -15.52 12.11 -11.27
N THR A 107 -15.46 13.42 -11.06
CA THR A 107 -14.70 13.99 -9.96
C THR A 107 -15.64 14.81 -9.10
N VAL A 108 -16.07 14.25 -7.98
CA VAL A 108 -16.99 14.91 -7.05
C VAL A 108 -16.31 15.16 -5.70
N PRO A 109 -16.60 16.30 -5.04
CA PRO A 109 -16.18 16.48 -3.66
C PRO A 109 -16.95 15.51 -2.76
N ILE A 110 -16.24 14.79 -1.89
CA ILE A 110 -16.83 13.95 -0.85
C ILE A 110 -16.81 14.68 0.51
N PRO A 111 -17.68 14.34 1.48
CA PRO A 111 -17.68 14.98 2.79
C PRO A 111 -16.33 14.87 3.50
N GLN A 112 -15.89 15.95 4.16
CA GLN A 112 -14.55 16.04 4.76
C GLN A 112 -14.26 15.00 5.85
N HIS A 113 -15.30 14.46 6.50
CA HIS A 113 -15.16 13.43 7.53
C HIS A 113 -15.01 12.01 6.95
N VAL A 114 -15.27 11.82 5.65
CA VAL A 114 -15.04 10.54 4.97
C VAL A 114 -13.58 10.46 4.60
N ARG A 115 -12.91 9.42 5.10
CA ARG A 115 -11.47 9.21 4.92
C ARG A 115 -11.23 7.97 4.10
N CYS A 116 -10.14 7.96 3.35
CA CYS A 116 -9.63 6.76 2.74
C CYS A 116 -9.06 5.86 3.85
N PHE A 117 -9.39 4.55 3.86
CA PHE A 117 -8.94 3.68 4.94
C PHE A 117 -7.41 3.61 5.14
N PRO A 118 -6.55 3.80 4.11
CA PRO A 118 -5.10 3.83 4.31
C PRO A 118 -4.64 4.99 5.19
N GLU A 119 -5.41 6.08 5.30
CA GLU A 119 -5.07 7.16 6.23
C GLU A 119 -5.03 6.66 7.68
N TYR A 120 -5.97 5.80 8.07
CA TYR A 120 -5.95 5.18 9.41
C TYR A 120 -4.74 4.25 9.60
N LEU A 121 -4.33 3.54 8.54
CA LEU A 121 -3.13 2.70 8.59
C LEU A 121 -1.86 3.55 8.77
N ARG A 122 -1.77 4.69 8.08
CA ARG A 122 -0.66 5.63 8.26
C ARG A 122 -0.62 6.25 9.65
N GLU A 123 -1.77 6.59 10.21
CA GLU A 123 -1.88 7.05 11.60
C GLU A 123 -1.42 5.97 12.59
N ALA A 124 -1.68 4.70 12.28
CA ALA A 124 -1.13 3.58 13.03
C ALA A 124 0.38 3.39 12.78
N GLY A 125 1.00 4.05 11.80
CA GLY A 125 2.44 3.95 11.52
C GLY A 125 2.81 2.97 10.40
N TYR A 126 1.82 2.45 9.67
CA TYR A 126 2.08 1.68 8.45
C TYR A 126 2.62 2.57 7.34
N TYR A 127 3.57 2.04 6.57
CA TYR A 127 3.94 2.58 5.27
C TYR A 127 2.93 2.13 4.22
N THR A 128 2.27 3.06 3.56
CA THR A 128 1.14 2.79 2.65
C THR A 128 1.48 3.12 1.20
N THR A 129 1.29 2.17 0.29
CA THR A 129 1.59 2.39 -1.13
C THR A 129 0.53 1.84 -2.07
N ASN A 130 0.28 2.56 -3.17
CA ASN A 130 -0.60 2.11 -4.25
C ASN A 130 0.13 2.09 -5.60
N ASN A 131 0.33 0.90 -6.15
CA ASN A 131 1.05 0.72 -7.39
C ASN A 131 0.12 0.78 -8.61
N VAL A 132 0.51 1.56 -9.63
CA VAL A 132 -0.12 1.69 -10.97
C VAL A 132 -1.43 2.48 -11.04
N LYS A 133 -2.45 2.20 -10.21
CA LYS A 133 -3.80 2.74 -10.45
C LYS A 133 -4.61 3.00 -9.18
N GLU A 134 -4.98 4.26 -8.97
CA GLU A 134 -6.01 4.65 -7.99
C GLU A 134 -7.39 4.57 -8.62
N ASP A 135 -7.64 5.46 -9.61
CA ASP A 135 -8.88 5.60 -10.37
C ASP A 135 -10.10 5.83 -9.46
N TYR A 136 -9.99 6.77 -8.50
CA TYR A 136 -11.11 7.19 -7.66
C TYR A 136 -11.92 8.29 -8.33
N ASN A 137 -13.20 8.39 -7.94
CA ASN A 137 -14.13 9.41 -8.44
C ASN A 137 -14.13 10.71 -7.63
N PHE A 138 -13.06 10.94 -6.88
CA PHE A 138 -12.83 12.13 -6.06
C PHE A 138 -11.33 12.40 -6.01
N LYS A 139 -10.96 13.62 -5.61
CA LYS A 139 -9.55 13.97 -5.46
C LYS A 139 -8.96 13.24 -4.25
N THR A 140 -7.96 12.40 -4.49
CA THR A 140 -7.24 11.67 -3.44
C THR A 140 -6.68 12.64 -2.40
N PRO A 141 -7.03 12.49 -1.10
CA PRO A 141 -6.46 13.30 -0.03
C PRO A 141 -4.94 13.09 0.06
N PRO A 142 -4.12 14.13 0.32
CA PRO A 142 -2.67 13.97 0.47
C PRO A 142 -2.26 12.97 1.57
N GLY A 143 -3.12 12.78 2.57
CA GLY A 143 -2.93 11.81 3.65
C GLY A 143 -3.15 10.36 3.22
N CYS A 144 -3.70 10.08 2.04
CA CYS A 144 -4.10 8.72 1.66
C CYS A 144 -2.92 7.76 1.47
N TRP A 145 -1.83 8.20 0.83
CA TRP A 145 -0.70 7.31 0.50
C TRP A 145 0.64 7.96 0.82
N ASP A 146 1.62 7.16 1.24
CA ASP A 146 3.01 7.60 1.29
C ASP A 146 3.61 7.65 -0.14
N ASP A 147 3.24 6.69 -0.99
CA ASP A 147 3.60 6.68 -2.42
C ASP A 147 2.47 6.05 -3.26
N SER A 148 2.02 6.77 -4.28
CA SER A 148 1.04 6.28 -5.25
C SER A 148 1.55 6.58 -6.66
N SER A 149 2.15 5.58 -7.28
CA SER A 149 2.87 5.73 -8.54
C SER A 149 3.03 4.38 -9.24
N LYS A 150 3.53 4.39 -10.48
CA LYS A 150 3.84 3.15 -11.21
C LYS A 150 4.99 2.36 -10.57
N THR A 151 5.81 3.01 -9.75
CA THR A 151 6.96 2.43 -9.06
C THR A 151 6.73 2.25 -7.56
N ALA A 152 5.54 2.59 -7.07
CA ALA A 152 5.23 2.54 -5.65
C ALA A 152 5.41 1.13 -5.10
N HIS A 153 6.13 1.02 -3.98
CA HIS A 153 6.54 -0.28 -3.47
C HIS A 153 6.79 -0.24 -1.96
N TRP A 154 6.34 -1.28 -1.25
CA TRP A 154 6.58 -1.46 0.19
C TRP A 154 8.06 -1.52 0.61
N ARG A 155 9.00 -1.60 -0.34
CA ARG A 155 10.43 -1.70 -0.07
C ARG A 155 11.04 -0.35 0.28
N ASN A 156 10.33 0.74 0.00
CA ASN A 156 10.77 2.11 0.30
C ASN A 156 10.47 2.53 1.75
N ARG A 157 9.90 1.63 2.57
CA ARG A 157 9.62 1.86 3.99
C ARG A 157 10.89 1.88 4.84
N ARG A 158 10.79 2.42 6.06
CA ARG A 158 11.88 2.36 7.04
C ARG A 158 12.13 0.91 7.49
N PRO A 159 13.36 0.54 7.89
CA PRO A 159 13.62 -0.76 8.54
C PRO A 159 12.62 -1.01 9.68
N GLY A 160 12.18 -2.26 9.83
CA GLY A 160 11.21 -2.66 10.86
C GLY A 160 9.77 -2.16 10.70
N GLN A 161 9.51 -1.16 9.83
CA GLN A 161 8.18 -0.56 9.68
C GLN A 161 7.19 -1.54 9.02
N PRO A 162 5.95 -1.68 9.52
CA PRO A 162 4.93 -2.48 8.86
C PRO A 162 4.42 -1.75 7.61
N PHE A 163 3.90 -2.50 6.63
CA PHE A 163 3.40 -1.91 5.39
C PHE A 163 2.00 -2.37 5.00
N PHE A 164 1.32 -1.51 4.25
CA PHE A 164 0.15 -1.84 3.47
C PHE A 164 0.41 -1.46 2.01
N SER A 165 0.42 -2.44 1.10
CA SER A 165 0.80 -2.20 -0.29
C SER A 165 -0.20 -2.81 -1.25
N VAL A 166 -0.69 -1.99 -2.19
CA VAL A 166 -1.60 -2.42 -3.25
C VAL A 166 -0.84 -2.60 -4.57
N PHE A 167 -1.07 -3.73 -5.25
CA PHE A 167 -0.64 -3.96 -6.62
C PHE A 167 -1.85 -4.16 -7.52
N ASN A 168 -1.96 -3.29 -8.53
CA ASN A 168 -3.05 -3.33 -9.49
C ASN A 168 -2.58 -3.97 -10.80
N ILE A 169 -2.93 -5.24 -11.00
CA ILE A 169 -2.57 -6.03 -12.19
C ILE A 169 -3.61 -5.79 -13.29
N THR A 170 -3.17 -5.27 -14.43
CA THR A 170 -4.05 -4.88 -15.55
C THR A 170 -4.12 -5.91 -16.68
N THR A 171 -3.59 -7.12 -16.46
CA THR A 171 -3.50 -8.19 -17.47
C THR A 171 -4.84 -8.58 -18.08
N THR A 172 -5.91 -8.51 -17.29
CA THR A 172 -7.29 -8.88 -17.67
C THR A 172 -8.18 -7.66 -17.93
N HIS A 173 -7.66 -6.43 -17.80
CA HIS A 173 -8.43 -5.21 -18.04
C HIS A 173 -8.96 -5.17 -19.48
N GLN A 174 -10.14 -4.58 -19.69
CA GLN A 174 -10.82 -4.48 -20.99
C GLN A 174 -9.97 -3.84 -22.09
N SER A 175 -8.97 -3.02 -21.76
CA SER A 175 -8.06 -2.46 -22.75
C SER A 175 -7.19 -3.53 -23.44
N GLN A 176 -7.07 -4.71 -22.83
CA GLN A 176 -6.31 -5.84 -23.37
C GLN A 176 -7.08 -6.62 -24.44
N ILE A 177 -8.39 -6.39 -24.59
CA ILE A 177 -9.22 -6.99 -25.64
C ILE A 177 -9.56 -5.98 -26.75
N ARG A 178 -9.44 -4.68 -26.48
CA ARG A 178 -9.64 -3.59 -27.46
C ARG A 178 -8.35 -3.24 -28.21
N LEU A 179 -7.54 -4.25 -28.48
CA LEU A 179 -6.32 -4.12 -29.28
C LEU A 179 -6.67 -4.31 -30.77
N PRO A 180 -5.86 -3.78 -31.70
CA PRO A 180 -5.91 -4.21 -33.09
C PRO A 180 -5.85 -5.75 -33.22
N ASP A 181 -6.52 -6.31 -34.23
CA ASP A 181 -6.71 -7.77 -34.37
C ASP A 181 -5.40 -8.55 -34.40
N ASP A 182 -4.36 -8.01 -35.05
CA ASP A 182 -3.02 -8.58 -35.13
C ASP A 182 -2.33 -8.61 -33.75
N GLU A 183 -2.39 -7.51 -33.01
CA GLU A 183 -1.82 -7.41 -31.66
C GLU A 183 -2.58 -8.31 -30.67
N PHE A 184 -3.90 -8.42 -30.81
CA PHE A 184 -4.71 -9.33 -30.01
C PHE A 184 -4.33 -10.80 -30.28
N ALA A 185 -4.25 -11.19 -31.56
CA ALA A 185 -3.90 -12.55 -31.96
C ALA A 185 -2.50 -12.96 -31.45
N GLU A 186 -1.52 -12.07 -31.56
CA GLU A 186 -0.16 -12.31 -31.06
C GLU A 186 -0.12 -12.49 -29.54
N ARG A 187 -0.79 -11.61 -28.79
CA ARG A 187 -0.70 -11.57 -27.33
C ARG A 187 -1.56 -12.59 -26.60
N ARG A 188 -2.62 -13.10 -27.24
CA ARG A 188 -3.64 -13.91 -26.57
C ARG A 188 -3.90 -15.25 -27.26
N VAL A 189 -4.05 -15.28 -28.58
CA VAL A 189 -4.42 -16.52 -29.30
C VAL A 189 -3.25 -17.50 -29.39
N ARG A 190 -2.02 -17.01 -29.64
CA ARG A 190 -0.84 -17.88 -29.74
C ARG A 190 -0.42 -18.56 -28.42
N ARG A 191 -0.97 -18.13 -27.29
CA ARG A 191 -0.68 -18.68 -25.96
C ARG A 191 -1.71 -19.72 -25.50
N ILE A 192 -2.78 -19.92 -26.26
CA ILE A 192 -3.84 -20.88 -25.96
C ILE A 192 -3.56 -22.12 -26.83
N ASP A 193 -3.48 -23.29 -26.21
CA ASP A 193 -3.42 -24.55 -26.95
C ASP A 193 -4.70 -24.67 -27.80
N PRO A 194 -4.62 -24.80 -29.14
CA PRO A 194 -5.80 -24.93 -29.99
C PRO A 194 -6.74 -26.08 -29.57
N ARG A 195 -6.21 -27.10 -28.88
CA ARG A 195 -7.00 -28.21 -28.33
C ARG A 195 -7.88 -27.83 -27.14
N MET A 196 -7.65 -26.65 -26.55
CA MET A 196 -8.47 -26.06 -25.48
C MET A 196 -9.60 -25.18 -26.03
N LEU A 197 -9.65 -24.93 -27.35
CA LEU A 197 -10.65 -24.10 -28.03
C LEU A 197 -11.83 -24.91 -28.61
N VAL A 198 -12.00 -26.17 -28.19
CA VAL A 198 -13.11 -27.01 -28.64
C VAL A 198 -14.33 -26.69 -27.77
N CYS A 199 -15.24 -25.89 -28.32
CA CYS A 199 -16.63 -25.81 -27.86
C CYS A 199 -17.38 -27.09 -28.25
#